data_AF-A0A936WIC9-F1
#
_entry.id   AF-A0A936WIC9-F1
#
_cell.length_a   1.000
_cell.length_b   1.000
_cell.length_c   1.000
_cell.angle_alpha   90.00
_cell.angle_beta   90.00
_cell.angle_gamma   90.00
#
_symmetry.space_group_name_H-M   'P 1'
#
loop_
_entity.id
_entity.type
_entity.pdbx_description
1 polymer ?
#
loop_
_entity_poly.entity_id
_entity_poly.type
_entity_poly.pdbx_seq_one_letter_code
_entity_poly.pdbx_strand_id
1 'polypeptide(L)'
;MSFPRAFLLVLCLLFACGRGAPAPTETEPLEPVNELSLRLQAREAEARRVKTQLEADSAHSRFKIEADLEGLQERVTAAELALEAVRAADSANQAETRKTFNAALADLTGFQREIKARYLKAPR
;
A
#
# COMPACT_ATOMS: atom_id res chain seq x y z
N MET A 1 -31.64 1.25 -61.88
CA MET A 1 -30.17 1.18 -62.08
C MET A 1 -29.52 1.93 -60.93
N SER A 2 -29.34 1.24 -59.80
CA SER A 2 -28.09 0.61 -59.36
C SER A 2 -27.11 1.62 -58.76
N PHE A 3 -27.48 2.16 -57.60
CA PHE A 3 -26.55 2.85 -56.73
C PHE A 3 -25.54 1.83 -56.16
N PRO A 4 -24.24 2.17 -56.13
CA PRO A 4 -23.19 1.21 -55.80
C PRO A 4 -23.24 0.83 -54.31
N ARG A 5 -23.17 -0.48 -54.07
CA ARG A 5 -23.11 -1.19 -52.77
C ARG A 5 -21.91 -0.82 -51.88
N ALA A 6 -21.22 0.28 -52.16
CA ALA A 6 -20.05 0.75 -51.42
C ALA A 6 -20.40 1.76 -50.31
N PHE A 7 -21.58 2.40 -50.37
CA PHE A 7 -21.96 3.40 -49.37
C PHE A 7 -22.53 2.81 -48.06
N LEU A 8 -22.90 1.52 -48.08
CA LEU A 8 -23.52 0.86 -46.93
C LEU A 8 -22.52 0.27 -45.92
N LEU A 9 -21.25 0.16 -46.29
CA LEU A 9 -20.21 -0.44 -45.43
C LEU A 9 -19.49 0.58 -44.53
N VAL A 10 -19.60 1.87 -44.81
CA VAL A 10 -18.95 2.93 -44.01
C VAL A 10 -19.78 3.30 -42.78
N LEU A 11 -21.11 3.14 -42.82
CA LEU A 11 -21.97 3.43 -41.67
C LEU A 11 -21.86 2.38 -40.56
N CYS A 12 -21.50 1.13 -40.89
CA CYS A 12 -21.30 0.08 -39.89
C CYS A 12 -19.96 0.21 -39.12
N LEU A 13 -18.98 0.95 -39.66
CA LEU A 13 -17.70 1.19 -38.98
C LEU A 13 -17.76 2.36 -37.99
N LEU A 14 -18.74 3.26 -38.11
CA LEU A 14 -18.96 4.35 -37.14
C LEU A 14 -19.78 3.91 -35.91
N PHE A 15 -20.49 2.77 -35.98
CA PHE A 15 -21.30 2.26 -34.87
C PHE A 15 -20.58 1.21 -34.00
N ALA A 16 -19.41 0.71 -34.44
CA ALA A 16 -18.64 -0.31 -33.72
C ALA A 16 -17.52 0.24 -32.82
N CYS A 17 -17.29 1.56 -32.80
CA CYS A 17 -16.51 2.24 -31.76
C CYS A 17 -17.39 2.88 -30.68
N GLY A 18 -18.62 2.38 -30.54
CA GLY A 18 -19.37 2.41 -29.28
C GLY A 18 -18.76 1.46 -28.25
N ARG A 19 -17.45 1.54 -28.02
CA ARG A 19 -16.90 1.11 -26.74
C ARG A 19 -17.20 2.28 -25.83
N GLY A 20 -18.42 2.28 -25.29
CA GLY A 20 -18.71 3.04 -24.09
C GLY A 20 -17.57 2.72 -23.13
N ALA A 21 -16.67 3.68 -22.94
CA ALA A 21 -15.87 3.68 -21.75
C ALA A 21 -16.91 3.53 -20.64
N PRO A 22 -16.88 2.47 -19.82
CA PRO A 22 -17.61 2.54 -18.57
C PRO A 22 -17.14 3.87 -17.97
N ALA A 23 -18.09 4.76 -17.68
CA ALA A 23 -17.80 5.92 -16.86
C ALA A 23 -16.92 5.42 -15.69
N PRO A 24 -15.86 6.14 -15.29
CA PRO A 24 -15.10 5.77 -14.10
C PRO A 24 -16.00 6.04 -12.88
N THR A 25 -17.01 5.19 -12.73
CA THR A 25 -17.91 5.08 -11.59
C THR A 25 -17.67 3.73 -10.93
N GLU A 26 -16.45 3.22 -11.01
CA GLU A 26 -15.92 2.31 -10.02
C GLU A 26 -15.12 3.17 -9.06
N THR A 27 -15.83 3.94 -8.23
CA THR A 27 -15.32 4.19 -6.88
C THR A 27 -15.13 2.81 -6.27
N GLU A 28 -13.91 2.28 -6.35
CA GLU A 28 -13.54 1.10 -5.58
C GLU A 28 -14.04 1.33 -4.16
N PRO A 29 -14.85 0.42 -3.60
CA PRO A 29 -15.37 0.60 -2.26
C PRO A 29 -14.18 0.77 -1.31
N LEU A 30 -14.14 1.90 -0.62
CA LEU A 30 -13.06 2.22 0.32
C LEU A 30 -12.98 1.09 1.35
N GLU A 31 -11.81 0.43 1.45
CA GLU A 31 -11.58 -0.68 2.41
C GLU A 31 -12.07 -0.27 3.81
N PRO A 32 -12.80 -1.09 4.56
CA PRO A 32 -13.22 -0.71 5.90
C PRO A 32 -12.01 -0.42 6.79
N VAL A 33 -12.10 0.58 7.67
CA VAL A 33 -10.98 0.99 8.55
C VAL A 33 -10.49 -0.16 9.44
N ASN A 34 -11.36 -1.12 9.74
CA ASN A 34 -10.99 -2.35 10.45
C ASN A 34 -9.99 -3.24 9.68
N GLU A 35 -10.05 -3.26 8.35
CA GLU A 35 -9.05 -4.00 7.57
C GLU A 35 -7.69 -3.30 7.58
N LEU A 36 -7.69 -1.96 7.53
CA LEU A 36 -6.46 -1.16 7.65
C LEU A 36 -5.81 -1.35 9.02
N SER A 37 -6.60 -1.39 10.10
CA SER A 37 -6.07 -1.64 11.45
C SER A 37 -5.49 -3.04 11.60
N LEU A 38 -6.13 -4.06 11.04
CA LEU A 38 -5.58 -5.44 11.03
C LEU A 38 -4.24 -5.52 10.29
N ARG A 39 -4.12 -4.82 9.15
CA ARG A 39 -2.86 -4.76 8.38
C ARG A 39 -1.75 -4.10 9.19
N LEU A 40 -2.04 -3.02 9.89
CA LEU A 40 -1.07 -2.35 10.76
C LEU A 40 -0.65 -3.25 11.92
N GLN A 41 -1.61 -3.87 12.62
CA GLN A 41 -1.34 -4.80 13.72
C GLN A 41 -0.45 -5.97 13.29
N ALA A 42 -0.69 -6.54 12.10
CA ALA A 42 0.16 -7.60 11.56
C ALA A 42 1.60 -7.12 11.33
N ARG A 43 1.79 -5.86 10.88
CA ARG A 43 3.12 -5.27 10.68
C ARG A 43 3.80 -4.91 12.00
N GLU A 44 3.07 -4.42 12.98
CA GLU A 44 3.60 -4.20 14.33
C GLU A 44 4.06 -5.50 14.99
N ALA A 45 3.26 -6.55 14.92
CA ALA A 45 3.64 -7.86 15.46
C ALA A 45 4.94 -8.36 14.83
N GLU A 46 5.10 -8.14 13.51
CA GLU A 46 6.32 -8.50 12.81
C GLU A 46 7.50 -7.58 13.19
N ALA A 47 7.27 -6.28 13.38
CA ALA A 47 8.29 -5.35 13.87
C ALA A 47 8.83 -5.79 15.24
N ARG A 48 7.93 -6.20 16.15
CA ARG A 48 8.30 -6.71 17.48
C ARG A 48 9.14 -7.98 17.38
N ARG A 49 8.78 -8.92 16.49
CA ARG A 49 9.57 -10.14 16.26
C ARG A 49 10.97 -9.83 15.78
N VAL A 50 11.09 -8.93 14.78
CA VAL A 50 12.39 -8.48 14.26
C VAL A 50 13.21 -7.84 15.38
N LYS A 51 12.60 -6.96 16.19
CA LYS A 51 13.27 -6.35 17.33
C LYS A 51 13.84 -7.38 18.31
N THR A 52 13.02 -8.33 18.75
CA THR A 52 13.46 -9.38 19.68
C THR A 52 14.61 -10.22 19.11
N GLN A 53 14.58 -10.54 17.81
CA GLN A 53 15.67 -11.28 17.16
C GLN A 53 16.97 -10.46 17.11
N LEU A 54 16.89 -9.18 16.76
CA LEU A 54 18.05 -8.30 16.71
C LEU A 54 18.68 -8.06 18.08
N GLU A 55 17.86 -7.91 19.12
CA GLU A 55 18.34 -7.77 20.50
C GLU A 55 19.11 -9.03 20.95
N ALA A 56 18.63 -10.23 20.57
CA ALA A 56 19.29 -11.50 20.85
C ALA A 56 20.62 -11.67 20.09
N ASP A 57 20.73 -11.19 18.86
CA ASP A 57 21.91 -11.32 17.99
C ASP A 57 22.94 -10.17 18.16
N SER A 58 22.66 -9.18 19.02
CA SER A 58 23.33 -7.86 19.09
C SER A 58 24.80 -7.83 19.54
N ALA A 59 25.45 -8.97 19.74
CA ALA A 59 26.81 -9.03 20.29
C ALA A 59 27.89 -8.29 19.47
N HIS A 60 27.65 -7.95 18.19
CA HIS A 60 28.70 -7.48 17.28
C HIS A 60 28.44 -6.12 16.60
N SER A 61 27.25 -5.50 16.72
CA SER A 61 26.99 -4.20 16.07
C SER A 61 25.84 -3.38 16.70
N ARG A 62 25.96 -3.10 18.00
CA ARG A 62 24.91 -2.48 18.81
C ARG A 62 24.39 -1.13 18.28
N PHE A 63 25.27 -0.20 17.91
CA PHE A 63 24.87 1.13 17.44
C PHE A 63 24.03 1.11 16.15
N LYS A 64 24.39 0.27 15.18
CA LYS A 64 23.67 0.19 13.91
C LYS A 64 22.30 -0.49 14.10
N ILE A 65 22.25 -1.51 14.95
CA ILE A 65 21.01 -2.18 15.34
C ILE A 65 20.09 -1.20 16.08
N GLU A 66 20.61 -0.44 17.05
CA GLU A 66 19.82 0.56 17.79
C GLU A 66 19.22 1.62 16.86
N ALA A 67 20.01 2.16 15.91
CA ALA A 67 19.50 3.11 14.91
C ALA A 67 18.43 2.49 13.99
N ASP A 68 18.62 1.24 13.56
CA ASP A 68 17.62 0.53 12.75
C ASP A 68 16.35 0.20 13.56
N LEU A 69 16.45 -0.08 14.86
CA LEU A 69 15.31 -0.28 15.75
C LEU A 69 14.53 1.01 16.00
N GLU A 70 15.23 2.12 16.20
CA GLU A 70 14.62 3.45 16.32
C GLU A 70 13.88 3.81 15.03
N GLY A 71 14.53 3.67 13.88
CA GLY A 71 13.90 3.91 12.58
C GLY A 71 12.72 2.98 12.28
N LEU A 72 12.68 1.78 12.87
CA LEU A 72 11.54 0.86 12.76
C LEU A 72 10.38 1.34 13.62
N GLN A 73 10.67 1.80 14.84
CA GLN A 73 9.67 2.37 15.75
C GLN A 73 9.05 3.65 15.19
N GLU A 74 9.86 4.56 14.63
CA GLU A 74 9.38 5.79 13.99
C GLU A 74 8.37 5.51 12.87
N ARG A 75 8.64 4.49 12.04
CA ARG A 75 7.76 4.10 10.93
C ARG A 75 6.47 3.44 11.40
N VAL A 76 6.52 2.67 12.49
CA VAL A 76 5.31 2.16 13.15
C VAL A 76 4.47 3.34 13.62
N THR A 77 5.05 4.28 14.36
CA THR A 77 4.36 5.48 14.84
C THR A 77 3.76 6.30 13.69
N ALA A 78 4.50 6.47 12.59
CA ALA A 78 3.99 7.17 11.41
C ALA A 78 2.77 6.48 10.78
N ALA A 79 2.77 5.15 10.70
CA ALA A 79 1.65 4.38 10.19
C ALA A 79 0.44 4.38 11.15
N GLU A 80 0.67 4.37 12.47
CA GLU A 80 -0.36 4.57 13.50
C GLU A 80 -1.02 5.96 13.38
N LEU A 81 -0.22 7.03 13.28
CA LEU A 81 -0.72 8.39 13.10
C LEU A 81 -1.52 8.55 11.81
N ALA A 82 -1.07 7.92 10.72
CA ALA A 82 -1.81 7.92 9.46
C ALA A 82 -3.14 7.15 9.57
N LEU A 83 -3.19 6.06 10.36
CA LEU A 83 -4.45 5.35 10.62
C LEU A 83 -5.42 6.19 11.46
N GLU A 84 -4.92 6.92 12.46
CA GLU A 84 -5.73 7.86 13.22
C GLU A 84 -6.27 9.00 12.33
N ALA A 85 -5.47 9.49 11.39
CA ALA A 85 -5.95 10.45 10.39
C ALA A 85 -7.06 9.87 9.51
N VAL A 86 -6.99 8.58 9.14
CA VAL A 86 -8.08 7.90 8.43
C VAL A 86 -9.34 7.79 9.29
N ARG A 87 -9.20 7.49 10.58
CA ARG A 87 -10.34 7.40 11.53
C ARG A 87 -11.04 8.74 11.73
N ALA A 88 -10.27 9.83 11.76
CA ALA A 88 -10.77 11.19 11.94
C ALA A 88 -11.22 11.87 10.64
N ALA A 89 -10.94 11.29 9.47
CA ALA A 89 -11.25 11.90 8.19
C ALA A 89 -12.75 11.94 7.89
N ASP A 90 -13.21 13.10 7.41
CA ASP A 90 -14.52 13.24 6.77
C ASP A 90 -14.53 12.59 5.37
N SER A 91 -15.71 12.51 4.77
CA SER A 91 -15.89 11.89 3.44
C SER A 91 -15.09 12.58 2.33
N ALA A 92 -14.80 13.87 2.46
CA ALA A 92 -14.02 14.63 1.50
C ALA A 92 -12.52 14.28 1.54
N ASN A 93 -11.99 13.97 2.73
CA ASN A 93 -10.57 13.70 2.93
C ASN A 93 -10.21 12.21 3.04
N GLN A 94 -11.20 11.32 3.11
CA GLN A 94 -10.98 9.87 3.28
C GLN A 94 -10.03 9.26 2.24
N ALA A 95 -10.12 9.66 0.97
CA ALA A 95 -9.27 9.10 -0.08
C ALA A 95 -7.79 9.46 0.14
N GLU A 96 -7.51 10.72 0.51
CA GLU A 96 -6.14 11.21 0.69
C GLU A 96 -5.50 10.68 1.98
N THR A 97 -6.26 10.60 3.08
CA THR A 97 -5.76 10.01 4.33
C THR A 97 -5.46 8.52 4.17
N ARG A 98 -6.27 7.78 3.40
CA ARG A 98 -6.02 6.36 3.08
C ARG A 98 -4.78 6.17 2.21
N LYS A 99 -4.58 7.04 1.22
CA LYS A 99 -3.36 7.05 0.41
C LYS A 99 -2.13 7.29 1.28
N THR A 100 -2.21 8.23 2.21
CA THR A 100 -1.16 8.52 3.19
C THR A 100 -0.87 7.31 4.09
N PHE A 101 -1.91 6.66 4.62
CA PHE A 101 -1.78 5.43 5.39
C PHE A 101 -1.09 4.31 4.58
N ASN A 102 -1.53 4.10 3.33
CA ASN A 102 -0.95 3.07 2.46
C ASN A 102 0.53 3.35 2.15
N ALA A 103 0.92 4.61 1.98
CA ALA A 103 2.32 5.00 1.80
C ALA A 103 3.15 4.70 3.06
N ALA A 104 2.65 5.08 4.25
CA ALA A 104 3.33 4.79 5.52
C ALA A 104 3.48 3.28 5.78
N LEU A 105 2.43 2.50 5.47
CA LEU A 105 2.45 1.04 5.59
C LEU A 105 3.44 0.40 4.61
N ALA A 106 3.55 0.92 3.39
CA ALA A 106 4.51 0.47 2.39
C ALA A 106 5.96 0.76 2.82
N ASP A 107 6.22 1.95 3.36
CA ASP A 107 7.53 2.34 3.90
C ASP A 107 7.95 1.44 5.07
N LEU A 108 7.07 1.24 6.06
CA LEU A 108 7.29 0.29 7.16
C LEU A 108 7.62 -1.11 6.64
N THR A 109 6.86 -1.60 5.66
CA THR A 109 7.06 -2.92 5.06
C THR A 109 8.38 -3.02 4.28
N GLY A 110 8.78 -1.95 3.60
CA GLY A 110 10.06 -1.84 2.91
C GLY A 110 11.22 -1.92 3.90
N PHE A 111 11.19 -1.06 4.92
CA PHE A 111 12.22 -0.98 5.93
C PHE A 111 12.37 -2.29 6.74
N GLN A 112 11.25 -2.94 7.10
CA GLN A 112 11.27 -4.27 7.71
C GLN A 112 11.99 -5.31 6.85
N ARG A 113 11.79 -5.29 5.53
CA ARG A 113 12.49 -6.21 4.61
C ARG A 113 13.98 -5.91 4.56
N GLU A 114 14.37 -4.65 4.57
CA GLU A 114 15.79 -4.25 4.57
C GLU A 114 16.50 -4.69 5.86
N ILE A 115 15.89 -4.47 7.02
CA ILE A 115 16.43 -4.92 8.30
C ILE A 115 16.58 -6.43 8.31
N LYS A 116 15.53 -7.17 7.92
CA LYS A 116 15.60 -8.63 7.80
C LYS A 116 16.68 -9.09 6.84
N ALA A 117 16.85 -8.43 5.71
CA ALA A 117 17.90 -8.78 4.76
C ALA A 117 19.31 -8.50 5.30
N ARG A 118 19.49 -7.45 6.11
CA ARG A 118 20.78 -7.08 6.70
C ARG A 118 21.21 -8.01 7.83
N TYR A 119 20.27 -8.47 8.65
CA TYR A 119 20.61 -9.15 9.91
C TYR A 119 20.04 -10.56 10.03
N LEU A 120 18.95 -10.87 9.33
CA LEU A 120 18.18 -12.11 9.49
C LEU A 120 18.25 -13.02 8.25
N LYS A 121 19.01 -12.64 7.20
CA LYS A 121 19.31 -13.49 6.04
C LYS A 121 20.72 -14.11 6.14
N ALA A 122 20.80 -15.24 6.84
CA ALA A 122 21.44 -16.50 6.41
C ALA A 122 21.70 -17.39 7.66
N PRO A 123 21.40 -18.70 7.59
CA PRO A 123 21.82 -19.64 8.62
C PRO A 123 23.36 -19.71 8.69
N ARG A 124 23.91 -19.72 9.91
CA ARG A 124 25.22 -20.30 10.19
C ARG A 124 25.07 -21.81 10.38
#